data_AF-A0A8S1H4T2-F1
#
_entry.id   AF-A0A8S1H4T2-F1
#
_cell.length_a   1.000
_cell.length_b   1.000
_cell.length_c   1.000
_cell.angle_alpha   90.00
_cell.angle_beta   90.00
_cell.angle_gamma   90.00
#
_symmetry.space_group_name_H-M   'P 1'
#
loop_
_entity.id
_entity.type
_entity.pdbx_description
1 polymer ?
#
loop_
_entity_poly.entity_id
_entity_poly.type
_entity_poly.pdbx_seq_one_letter_code
_entity_poly.pdbx_strand_id
1 'polypeptide(L)'
;MEQMSKYLGEETHIHTTKCVVDELEKFGPLLYGALVICKQFEVAPCPHNGGRSAAECIAHMARRSSKGKTKFFIATQDEELTEKLRTIPGTPILYIKYNAILLDKVSKASEDNVQNGQAEIEQLRKIKEELLPEGPQKKRKRKKGANPLSCKKKKVVVKDLQQSSGARTVIGKRRRAKKKSEDV
;
A
#
# COMPACT_ATOMS: atom_id res chain seq x y z
N MET A 1 -22.79 -9.57 0.34
CA MET A 1 -21.37 -9.15 0.38
C MET A 1 -20.86 -8.63 -0.96
N GLU A 2 -21.34 -9.13 -2.09
CA GLU A 2 -20.82 -8.78 -3.44
C GLU A 2 -20.89 -7.28 -3.80
N GLN A 3 -21.88 -6.53 -3.28
CA GLN A 3 -22.08 -5.12 -3.63
C GLN A 3 -21.00 -4.19 -3.06
N MET A 4 -20.46 -4.49 -1.87
CA MET A 4 -19.37 -3.69 -1.26
C MET A 4 -18.09 -3.78 -2.07
N SER A 5 -17.69 -5.00 -2.43
CA SER A 5 -16.48 -5.23 -3.21
C SER A 5 -16.59 -4.62 -4.60
N LYS A 6 -17.77 -4.68 -5.22
CA LYS A 6 -18.04 -3.98 -6.50
C LYS A 6 -17.96 -2.46 -6.36
N TYR A 7 -18.48 -1.89 -5.28
CA TYR A 7 -18.49 -0.44 -5.06
C TYR A 7 -17.08 0.12 -4.79
N LEU A 8 -16.29 -0.58 -3.98
CA LEU A 8 -14.92 -0.16 -3.63
C LEU A 8 -13.86 -0.60 -4.65
N GLY A 9 -14.20 -1.52 -5.56
CA GLY A 9 -13.31 -2.00 -6.62
C GLY A 9 -12.27 -3.02 -6.16
N GLU A 10 -12.38 -3.54 -4.94
CA GLU A 10 -11.43 -4.45 -4.33
C GLU A 10 -12.13 -5.41 -3.34
N GLU A 11 -11.45 -6.45 -2.87
CA GLU A 11 -12.00 -7.35 -1.86
C GLU A 11 -12.21 -6.61 -0.53
N THR A 12 -13.38 -6.80 0.08
CA THR A 12 -13.80 -6.04 1.27
C THR A 12 -14.09 -6.97 2.43
N HIS A 13 -13.36 -6.80 3.52
CA HIS A 13 -13.63 -7.47 4.80
C HIS A 13 -14.55 -6.59 5.66
N ILE A 14 -15.73 -7.11 5.97
CA ILE A 14 -16.69 -6.41 6.84
C ILE A 14 -16.43 -6.87 8.27
N HIS A 15 -16.24 -5.89 9.15
CA HIS A 15 -16.03 -6.13 10.57
C HIS A 15 -17.16 -5.54 11.41
N THR A 16 -17.44 -6.20 12.52
CA THR A 16 -18.28 -5.69 13.61
C THR A 16 -17.44 -5.54 14.89
N THR A 17 -18.01 -5.00 15.97
CA THR A 17 -17.35 -4.95 17.28
C THR A 17 -18.18 -5.71 18.32
N LYS A 18 -17.52 -6.17 19.39
CA LYS A 18 -18.23 -6.85 20.50
C LYS A 18 -19.36 -5.99 21.06
N CYS A 19 -19.13 -4.68 21.24
CA CYS A 19 -20.15 -3.76 21.75
C CYS A 19 -21.39 -3.66 20.84
N VAL A 20 -21.22 -3.74 19.51
CA VAL A 20 -22.35 -3.75 18.56
C VAL A 20 -23.16 -5.03 18.72
N VAL A 21 -22.48 -6.18 18.84
CA VAL A 21 -23.15 -7.48 19.03
C VAL A 21 -23.90 -7.50 20.36
N ASP A 22 -23.26 -7.05 21.44
CA ASP A 22 -23.87 -7.00 22.78
C ASP A 22 -25.09 -6.07 22.83
N GLU A 23 -25.07 -4.96 22.09
CA GLU A 23 -26.20 -4.03 22.01
C GLU A 23 -27.37 -4.63 21.23
N LEU A 24 -27.10 -5.28 20.08
CA LEU A 24 -28.12 -6.00 19.32
C LEU A 24 -28.75 -7.15 20.12
N GLU A 25 -27.97 -7.84 20.96
CA GLU A 25 -28.47 -8.88 21.86
C GLU A 25 -29.45 -8.32 22.90
N LYS A 26 -29.21 -7.11 23.42
CA LYS A 26 -30.11 -6.44 24.38
C LYS A 26 -31.45 -6.03 23.76
N PHE A 27 -31.47 -5.67 22.47
CA PHE A 27 -32.72 -5.35 21.77
C PHE A 27 -33.59 -6.58 21.48
N GLY A 28 -33.03 -7.79 21.56
CA GLY A 28 -33.78 -9.04 21.54
C GLY A 28 -34.50 -9.29 20.20
N PRO A 29 -35.77 -9.74 20.23
CA PRO A 29 -36.48 -10.20 19.02
C PRO A 29 -36.62 -9.14 17.92
N LEU A 30 -36.71 -7.85 18.29
CA LEU A 30 -36.91 -6.74 17.35
C LEU A 30 -35.80 -6.63 16.30
N LEU A 31 -34.55 -6.92 16.71
CA LEU A 31 -33.37 -6.82 15.87
C LEU A 31 -32.69 -8.17 15.64
N TYR A 32 -33.41 -9.29 15.82
CA TYR A 32 -32.85 -10.63 15.69
C TYR A 32 -32.25 -10.89 14.30
N GLY A 33 -32.92 -10.44 13.24
CA GLY A 33 -32.40 -10.57 11.87
C GLY A 33 -31.07 -9.83 11.68
N ALA A 34 -30.95 -8.62 12.22
CA ALA A 34 -29.71 -7.85 12.18
C ALA A 34 -28.60 -8.55 12.99
N LEU A 35 -28.92 -9.10 14.16
CA LEU A 35 -27.99 -9.87 14.98
C LEU A 35 -27.43 -11.09 14.25
N VAL A 36 -28.28 -11.86 13.56
CA VAL A 36 -27.85 -13.05 12.80
C VAL A 36 -26.88 -12.65 11.68
N ILE A 37 -27.16 -11.56 10.96
CA ILE A 37 -26.28 -11.04 9.91
C ILE A 37 -24.97 -10.54 10.52
N CYS A 38 -25.03 -9.76 11.60
CA CYS A 38 -23.84 -9.22 12.27
C CYS A 38 -22.89 -10.32 12.77
N LYS A 39 -23.41 -11.46 13.22
CA LYS A 39 -22.60 -12.61 13.67
C LYS A 39 -21.85 -13.32 12.53
N GLN A 40 -22.17 -13.05 11.26
CA GLN A 40 -21.43 -13.56 10.11
C GLN A 40 -20.15 -12.76 9.83
N PHE A 41 -20.04 -11.55 10.37
CA PHE A 41 -18.89 -10.67 10.16
C PHE A 41 -17.79 -10.91 11.19
N GLU A 42 -16.55 -10.59 10.81
CA GLU A 42 -15.41 -10.72 11.71
C GLU A 42 -15.48 -9.69 12.84
N VAL A 43 -15.17 -10.12 14.06
CA VAL A 43 -15.23 -9.23 15.23
C VAL A 43 -13.89 -8.52 15.42
N ALA A 44 -13.86 -7.22 15.13
CA ALA A 44 -12.72 -6.37 15.42
C ALA A 44 -12.55 -6.20 16.95
N PRO A 45 -11.32 -6.30 17.47
CA PRO A 45 -11.07 -6.19 18.90
C PRO A 45 -11.22 -4.74 19.37
N CYS A 46 -12.24 -4.49 20.20
CA CYS A 46 -12.41 -3.24 20.94
C CYS A 46 -11.99 -3.42 22.42
N PRO A 47 -11.37 -2.42 23.07
CA PRO A 47 -10.86 -2.54 24.44
C PRO A 47 -11.92 -2.30 25.53
N HIS A 48 -13.19 -2.52 25.23
CA HIS A 48 -14.31 -2.23 26.15
C HIS A 48 -14.80 -3.50 26.83
N ASN A 49 -15.09 -3.41 28.14
CA ASN A 49 -15.57 -4.51 28.97
C ASN A 49 -17.06 -4.31 29.33
N GLY A 50 -17.89 -4.10 28.30
CA GLY A 50 -19.33 -3.84 28.47
C GLY A 50 -19.66 -2.40 28.89
N GLY A 51 -20.97 -2.07 28.91
CA GLY A 51 -21.49 -0.79 29.41
C GLY A 51 -21.40 0.42 28.45
N ARG A 52 -20.81 0.26 27.26
CA ARG A 52 -20.71 1.31 26.24
C ARG A 52 -21.69 1.05 25.10
N SER A 53 -22.33 2.09 24.58
CA SER A 53 -23.20 2.00 23.40
C SER A 53 -22.41 1.65 22.14
N ALA A 54 -23.06 1.07 21.13
CA ALA A 54 -22.39 0.75 19.88
C ALA A 54 -21.85 2.01 19.19
N ALA A 55 -22.60 3.11 19.20
CA ALA A 55 -22.20 4.38 18.61
C ALA A 55 -20.89 4.92 19.24
N GLU A 56 -20.79 4.91 20.57
CA GLU A 56 -19.57 5.31 21.27
C GLU A 56 -18.39 4.37 20.97
N CYS A 57 -18.66 3.06 20.87
CA CYS A 57 -17.62 2.10 20.51
C CYS A 57 -17.09 2.36 19.10
N ILE A 58 -17.96 2.60 18.12
CA ILE A 58 -17.58 2.89 16.74
C ILE A 58 -16.78 4.20 16.67
N ALA A 59 -17.23 5.26 17.36
CA ALA A 59 -16.48 6.51 17.43
C ALA A 59 -15.08 6.32 18.03
N HIS A 60 -14.95 5.51 19.08
CA HIS A 60 -13.66 5.17 19.67
C HIS A 60 -12.77 4.38 18.69
N MET A 61 -13.34 3.40 17.97
CA MET A 61 -12.62 2.63 16.94
C MET A 61 -12.14 3.52 15.79
N ALA A 62 -12.95 4.48 15.34
CA ALA A 62 -12.58 5.45 14.32
C ALA A 62 -11.37 6.32 14.76
N ARG A 63 -11.38 6.83 16.01
CA ARG A 63 -10.24 7.58 16.57
C ARG A 63 -8.96 6.74 16.61
N ARG A 64 -9.09 5.48 17.04
CA ARG A 64 -7.96 4.54 17.08
C ARG A 64 -7.43 4.22 15.68
N SER A 65 -8.33 4.07 14.70
CA SER A 65 -7.99 3.85 13.28
C SER A 65 -7.25 5.05 12.67
N SER A 66 -7.69 6.27 12.96
CA SER A 66 -7.05 7.50 12.46
C SER A 66 -5.56 7.56 12.81
N LYS A 67 -5.18 7.20 14.04
CA LYS A 67 -3.78 7.16 14.50
C LYS A 67 -3.07 5.83 14.25
N GLY A 68 -3.83 4.74 14.10
CA GLY A 68 -3.31 3.38 13.99
C GLY A 68 -2.88 3.00 12.58
N LYS A 69 -2.34 1.78 12.46
CA LYS A 69 -1.97 1.16 11.16
C LYS A 69 -3.19 0.66 10.40
N THR A 70 -4.18 0.12 11.12
CA THR A 70 -5.42 -0.39 10.55
C THR A 70 -6.40 0.77 10.32
N LYS A 71 -6.87 0.91 9.08
CA LYS A 71 -7.84 1.93 8.69
C LYS A 71 -9.21 1.28 8.48
N PHE A 72 -10.27 1.93 8.96
CA PHE A 72 -11.65 1.47 8.78
C PHE A 72 -12.45 2.48 7.97
N PHE A 73 -13.31 1.96 7.09
CA PHE A 73 -14.48 2.67 6.60
C PHE A 73 -15.61 2.44 7.57
N ILE A 74 -16.26 3.51 8.02
CA ILE A 74 -17.33 3.43 9.00
C ILE A 74 -18.66 3.52 8.27
N ALA A 75 -19.47 2.46 8.33
CA ALA A 75 -20.82 2.46 7.80
C ALA A 75 -21.83 2.80 8.91
N THR A 76 -22.56 3.91 8.79
CA THR A 76 -23.56 4.34 9.78
C THR A 76 -24.75 5.05 9.13
N GLN A 77 -25.91 4.96 9.78
CA GLN A 77 -27.11 5.75 9.47
C GLN A 77 -27.48 6.73 10.59
N ASP A 78 -26.73 6.71 11.69
CA ASP A 78 -26.91 7.62 12.81
C ASP A 78 -26.23 8.97 12.52
N GLU A 79 -27.03 10.04 12.53
CA GLU A 79 -26.59 11.41 12.26
C GLU A 79 -25.68 11.94 13.38
N GLU A 80 -26.01 11.68 14.65
CA GLU A 80 -25.18 12.12 15.78
C GLU A 80 -23.80 11.46 15.77
N LEU A 81 -23.76 10.17 15.41
CA LEU A 81 -22.49 9.47 15.22
C LEU A 81 -21.72 10.03 14.01
N THR A 82 -22.42 10.33 12.91
CA THR A 82 -21.81 10.89 11.70
C THR A 82 -21.12 12.22 11.98
N GLU A 83 -21.77 13.12 12.71
CA GLU A 83 -21.18 14.39 13.12
C GLU A 83 -19.91 14.19 13.96
N LYS A 84 -19.96 13.27 14.93
CA LYS A 84 -18.78 12.91 15.75
C LYS A 84 -17.65 12.35 14.89
N LEU A 85 -17.95 11.52 13.88
CA LEU A 85 -16.95 10.93 12.99
C LEU A 85 -16.30 11.98 12.08
N ARG A 86 -17.06 12.98 11.61
CA ARG A 86 -16.53 14.08 10.77
C ARG A 86 -15.48 14.92 11.50
N THR A 87 -15.53 15.00 12.83
CA THR A 87 -14.49 15.68 13.63
C THR A 87 -13.16 14.93 13.63
N ILE A 88 -13.15 13.63 13.31
CA ILE A 88 -11.96 12.78 13.34
C ILE A 88 -11.33 12.78 11.94
N PRO A 89 -10.10 13.32 11.78
CA PRO A 89 -9.46 13.38 10.47
C PRO A 89 -9.14 11.98 9.93
N GLY A 90 -9.32 11.81 8.62
CA GLY A 90 -9.01 10.56 7.91
C GLY A 90 -10.02 9.43 8.14
N THR A 91 -11.27 9.76 8.46
CA THR A 91 -12.34 8.78 8.69
C THR A 91 -13.33 8.78 7.53
N PRO A 92 -13.28 7.80 6.61
CA PRO A 92 -14.28 7.67 5.55
C PRO A 92 -15.58 7.09 6.11
N ILE A 93 -16.71 7.74 5.77
CA ILE A 93 -18.05 7.38 6.25
C ILE A 93 -18.89 6.90 5.07
N LEU A 94 -19.55 5.75 5.24
CA LEU A 94 -20.47 5.16 4.27
C LEU A 94 -21.90 5.19 4.79
N TYR A 95 -22.84 5.48 3.91
CA TYR A 95 -24.27 5.42 4.19
C TYR A 95 -25.02 4.74 3.04
N ILE A 96 -26.20 4.20 3.34
CA ILE A 96 -27.10 3.61 2.35
C ILE A 96 -28.27 4.57 2.14
N LYS A 97 -28.45 5.08 0.92
CA LYS A 97 -29.58 5.94 0.55
C LYS A 97 -30.00 5.63 -0.88
N TYR A 98 -31.30 5.66 -1.16
CA TYR A 98 -31.84 5.37 -2.50
C TYR A 98 -31.35 4.04 -3.09
N ASN A 99 -31.27 2.98 -2.26
CA ASN A 99 -30.73 1.66 -2.63
C ASN A 99 -29.27 1.67 -3.14
N ALA A 100 -28.54 2.75 -2.91
CA ALA A 100 -27.14 2.90 -3.25
C ALA A 100 -26.30 3.08 -1.99
N ILE A 101 -25.06 2.63 -2.04
CA ILE A 101 -24.05 2.99 -1.05
C ILE A 101 -23.40 4.29 -1.51
N LEU A 102 -23.23 5.20 -0.57
CA LEU A 102 -22.68 6.52 -0.80
C LEU A 102 -21.55 6.74 0.19
N LEU A 103 -20.46 7.30 -0.32
CA LEU A 103 -19.32 7.72 0.47
C LEU A 103 -19.47 9.21 0.79
N ASP A 104 -19.34 9.56 2.07
CA ASP A 104 -19.44 10.94 2.52
C ASP A 104 -18.29 11.77 1.95
N LYS A 105 -18.53 13.07 1.84
CA LYS A 105 -17.49 14.02 1.47
C LYS A 105 -16.41 14.03 2.55
N VAL A 106 -15.18 14.31 2.11
CA VAL A 106 -14.04 14.48 3.02
C VAL A 106 -14.39 15.55 4.05
N SER A 107 -14.13 15.26 5.33
CA SER A 107 -14.44 16.20 6.39
C SER A 107 -13.46 17.38 6.40
N LYS A 108 -13.93 18.56 6.82
CA LYS A 108 -13.06 19.75 7.00
C LYS A 108 -11.83 19.44 7.86
N ALA A 109 -12.02 18.71 8.96
CA ALA A 109 -10.93 18.27 9.82
C ALA A 109 -9.85 17.45 9.07
N SER A 110 -10.26 16.65 8.08
CA SER A 110 -9.33 15.90 7.24
C SER A 110 -8.61 16.79 6.23
N GLU A 111 -9.32 17.74 5.62
CA GLU A 111 -8.74 18.72 4.69
C GLU A 111 -7.70 19.59 5.39
N ASP A 112 -8.03 20.12 6.57
CA ASP A 112 -7.14 20.96 7.38
C ASP A 112 -5.88 20.20 7.80
N ASN A 113 -6.02 18.91 8.16
CA ASN A 113 -4.87 18.07 8.53
C ASN A 113 -3.92 17.86 7.33
N VAL A 114 -4.46 17.64 6.13
CA VAL A 114 -3.64 17.52 4.92
C VAL A 114 -2.91 18.84 4.62
N GLN A 115 -3.60 19.97 4.71
CA GLN A 115 -3.00 21.30 4.46
C GLN A 115 -1.86 21.59 5.45
N ASN A 116 -2.09 21.38 6.74
CA ASN A 116 -1.08 21.59 7.78
C ASN A 116 0.13 20.66 7.59
N GLY A 117 -0.12 19.37 7.31
CA GLY A 117 0.96 18.41 7.04
C GLY A 117 1.78 18.77 5.81
N GLN A 118 1.16 19.30 4.75
CA GLN A 118 1.87 19.77 3.56
C GLN A 118 2.77 20.97 3.87
N ALA A 119 2.28 21.95 4.64
CA ALA A 119 3.06 23.10 5.04
C ALA A 119 4.29 22.70 5.88
N GLU A 120 4.13 21.77 6.83
CA GLU A 120 5.23 21.22 7.63
C GLU A 120 6.25 20.47 6.76
N ILE A 121 5.79 19.64 5.81
CA ILE A 121 6.68 18.94 4.88
C ILE A 121 7.48 19.93 4.03
N GLU A 122 6.85 21.01 3.57
CA GLU A 122 7.54 22.03 2.79
C GLU A 122 8.60 22.78 3.63
N GLN A 123 8.28 23.15 4.87
CA GLN A 123 9.23 23.75 5.80
C GLN A 123 10.42 22.83 6.07
N LEU A 124 10.16 21.54 6.33
CA LEU A 124 11.21 20.53 6.55
C LEU A 124 12.11 20.35 5.31
N ARG A 125 11.55 20.46 4.10
CA ARG A 125 12.33 20.43 2.86
C ARG A 125 13.29 21.63 2.77
N LYS A 126 12.83 22.83 3.08
CA LYS A 126 13.65 24.06 3.09
C LYS A 126 14.79 23.96 4.11
N ILE A 127 14.49 23.55 5.33
CA ILE A 127 15.49 23.35 6.40
C ILE A 127 16.53 22.30 6.00
N LYS A 128 16.09 21.19 5.37
CA LYS A 128 16.99 20.14 4.90
C LYS A 128 17.95 20.65 3.81
N GLU A 129 17.47 21.49 2.90
CA GLU A 129 18.28 22.10 1.84
C GLU A 129 19.31 23.09 2.40
N GLU A 130 18.97 23.86 3.43
CA GLU A 130 19.88 24.79 4.10
C GLU A 130 20.99 24.09 4.90
N LEU A 131 20.67 23.01 5.62
CA LEU A 131 21.62 22.33 6.52
C LEU A 131 22.50 21.29 5.83
N LEU A 132 22.02 20.69 4.74
CA LEU A 132 22.75 19.69 3.95
C LEU A 132 22.85 20.19 2.51
N PRO A 133 23.84 21.04 2.17
CA PRO A 133 24.17 21.26 0.77
C PRO A 133 24.42 19.88 0.15
N GLU A 134 23.66 19.55 -0.90
CA GLU A 134 23.71 18.22 -1.49
C GLU A 134 25.17 17.78 -1.69
N GLY A 135 25.57 16.72 -0.98
CA GLY A 135 26.85 16.06 -1.23
C GLY A 135 26.96 15.73 -2.73
N PRO A 136 28.18 15.68 -3.28
CA PRO A 136 28.42 15.79 -4.72
C PRO A 136 27.47 14.90 -5.50
N GLN A 137 26.53 15.52 -6.23
CA GLN A 137 25.64 14.82 -7.15
C GLN A 137 26.53 13.89 -7.97
N LYS A 138 26.29 12.57 -7.89
CA LYS A 138 27.04 11.59 -8.67
C LYS A 138 26.86 11.98 -10.13
N LYS A 139 27.84 12.69 -10.70
CA LYS A 139 27.85 13.08 -12.11
C LYS A 139 27.57 11.79 -12.86
N ARG A 140 26.40 11.74 -13.52
CA ARG A 140 26.07 10.63 -14.41
C ARG A 140 27.30 10.40 -15.27
N LYS A 141 27.88 9.21 -15.20
CA LYS A 141 29.09 8.88 -15.97
C LYS A 141 28.82 9.31 -17.40
N ARG A 142 29.51 10.37 -17.86
CA ARG A 142 29.48 10.75 -19.27
C ARG A 142 29.79 9.48 -20.05
N LYS A 143 28.98 9.16 -21.08
CA LYS A 143 29.30 8.08 -22.02
C LYS A 143 30.73 8.36 -22.49
N LYS A 144 31.70 7.54 -22.07
CA LYS A 144 33.08 7.71 -22.52
C LYS A 144 33.02 7.64 -24.04
N GLY A 145 33.51 8.68 -24.72
CA GLY A 145 33.76 8.59 -26.15
C GLY A 145 34.66 7.39 -26.44
N ALA A 146 34.61 6.88 -27.67
CA ALA A 146 35.44 5.75 -28.08
C ALA A 146 36.90 5.98 -27.64
N ASN A 147 37.47 4.99 -26.94
CA ASN A 147 38.85 5.05 -26.43
C ASN A 147 39.81 5.45 -27.57
N PRO A 148 40.60 6.52 -27.45
CA PRO A 148 41.47 7.01 -28.53
C PRO A 148 42.55 6.01 -28.98
N LEU A 149 42.84 4.97 -28.20
CA LEU A 149 43.70 3.85 -28.60
C LEU A 149 43.02 2.83 -29.54
N SER A 150 41.71 2.97 -29.77
CA SER A 150 40.89 2.04 -30.57
C SER A 150 40.96 2.30 -32.10
N CYS A 151 41.85 3.18 -32.55
CA CYS A 151 42.13 3.45 -33.97
C CYS A 151 43.49 2.89 -34.42
N LYS A 152 43.88 1.70 -33.97
CA LYS A 152 44.93 0.94 -34.67
C LYS A 152 44.28 -0.15 -35.50
N LYS A 153 44.31 0.05 -36.83
CA LYS A 153 43.92 -0.98 -37.80
C LYS A 153 44.65 -2.28 -37.47
N LYS A 154 43.90 -3.37 -37.41
CA LYS A 154 44.44 -4.71 -37.19
C LYS A 154 45.49 -4.98 -38.28
N LYS A 155 46.77 -5.09 -37.90
CA LYS A 155 47.82 -5.57 -38.80
C LYS A 155 47.45 -7.00 -39.17
N VAL A 156 47.12 -7.24 -40.43
CA VAL A 156 46.98 -8.58 -40.98
C VAL A 156 48.38 -9.18 -40.99
N VAL A 157 48.69 -9.97 -39.96
CA VAL A 157 49.78 -10.93 -40.07
C VAL A 157 49.18 -12.12 -40.81
N VAL A 158 49.59 -12.29 -42.06
CA VAL A 158 49.36 -13.53 -42.80
C VAL A 158 50.04 -14.63 -41.99
N LYS A 159 49.25 -15.44 -41.29
CA LYS A 159 49.73 -16.69 -40.72
C LYS A 159 49.33 -17.78 -41.70
N ASP A 160 50.33 -18.49 -42.19
CA ASP A 160 50.12 -19.70 -42.96
C ASP A 160 49.14 -20.63 -42.25
N LEU A 161 48.21 -21.15 -43.06
CA LEU A 161 47.19 -22.08 -42.65
C LEU A 161 47.83 -23.39 -42.17
N GLN A 162 47.65 -23.69 -40.89
CA GLN A 162 47.69 -25.08 -40.43
C GLN A 162 46.30 -25.47 -39.93
N GLN A 163 45.67 -26.36 -40.68
CA GLN A 163 44.36 -26.94 -40.38
C GLN A 163 44.45 -27.77 -39.10
N SER A 164 43.55 -27.53 -38.14
CA SER A 164 43.26 -28.52 -37.10
C SER A 164 41.88 -29.14 -37.31
N SER A 165 41.93 -30.46 -37.49
CA SER A 165 40.84 -31.40 -37.74
C SER A 165 40.01 -31.62 -36.47
N GLY A 166 38.70 -31.36 -36.55
CA GLY A 166 37.75 -31.68 -35.49
C GLY A 166 36.32 -31.58 -36.01
N ALA A 167 35.56 -32.68 -35.86
CA ALA A 167 34.22 -32.86 -36.41
C ALA A 167 33.21 -31.84 -35.88
N ARG A 168 32.28 -31.41 -36.75
CA ARG A 168 31.20 -30.46 -36.44
C ARG A 168 30.02 -31.19 -35.79
N THR A 169 29.48 -30.65 -34.71
CA THR A 169 28.10 -30.97 -34.28
C THR A 169 27.10 -30.11 -35.05
N VAL A 170 25.85 -30.59 -35.18
CA VAL A 170 24.81 -30.08 -36.09
C VAL A 170 24.43 -28.60 -35.88
N ILE A 171 24.78 -27.98 -34.74
CA ILE A 171 24.52 -26.54 -34.47
C ILE A 171 25.80 -25.68 -34.68
N GLY A 172 26.85 -26.20 -35.30
CA GLY A 172 27.97 -25.40 -35.81
C GLY A 172 28.90 -24.78 -34.75
N LYS A 173 28.72 -25.06 -33.45
CA LYS A 173 29.64 -24.61 -32.40
C LYS A 173 30.59 -25.73 -31.98
N ARG A 174 31.89 -25.57 -32.26
CA ARG A 174 32.95 -26.45 -31.72
C ARG A 174 33.05 -26.27 -30.20
N ARG A 175 32.87 -27.34 -29.42
CA ARG A 175 33.08 -27.34 -27.96
C ARG A 175 34.55 -27.05 -27.65
N ARG A 176 34.82 -26.06 -26.81
CA ARG A 176 36.16 -25.80 -26.25
C ARG A 176 36.42 -26.83 -25.15
N ALA A 177 37.44 -27.67 -25.29
CA ALA A 177 37.82 -28.62 -24.25
C ALA A 177 38.26 -27.88 -22.97
N LYS A 178 37.73 -28.29 -21.82
CA LYS A 178 38.13 -27.78 -20.50
C LYS A 178 39.53 -28.32 -20.19
N LYS A 179 40.52 -27.45 -20.03
CA LYS A 179 41.83 -27.84 -19.47
C LYS A 179 41.69 -27.86 -17.95
N LYS A 180 41.91 -29.02 -17.33
CA LYS A 180 42.12 -29.17 -15.88
C LYS A 180 43.53 -28.66 -15.53
N SER A 181 43.66 -28.02 -14.37
CA SER A 181 44.91 -27.83 -13.60
C SER A 181 44.46 -27.43 -12.19
N GLU A 182 44.38 -28.36 -11.23
CA GLU A 182 45.48 -28.87 -10.37
C GLU A 182 45.88 -27.86 -9.29
N ASP A 183 45.58 -28.25 -8.04
CA ASP A 183 45.91 -27.58 -6.79
C ASP A 183 47.43 -27.39 -6.62
N VAL A 184 47.81 -26.20 -6.14
CA VAL A 184 49.03 -25.95 -5.34
C VAL A 184 48.69 -24.95 -4.25
#